data_AF-Q5BYG8-F1
#
_entry.id   AF-Q5BYG8-F1
#
_cell.length_a   1.000
_cell.length_b   1.000
_cell.length_c   1.000
_cell.angle_alpha   90.00
_cell.angle_beta   90.00
_cell.angle_gamma   90.00
#
_symmetry.space_group_name_H-M   'P 1'
#
loop_
_entity.id
_entity.type
_entity.pdbx_description
1 polymer ?
#
loop_
_entity_poly.entity_id
_entity_poly.type
_entity_poly.pdbx_seq_one_letter_code
_entity_poly.pdbx_strand_id
1 'polypeptide(L)'
;MSDGFIPVYKPTDIAIKLATSFNHTFGNECSFVVRAPGRVNLIGEHIDYNGYPVLPIALEQAVYISVSSTSGSDADKIVIKNTNSQYRPIKVSILEAITFGCNGSLDSPEWFHYFLCAYRGIKDYVDKSNLNWSPPSMNVLVGDVEYGGLWPAAGLSSSSAFVVASAITIMQMSGLQISRHELAGLCATC
;
A
#
# COMPACT_ATOMS: atom_id res chain seq x y z
N MET A 1 -12.69 -19.47 -13.61
CA MET A 1 -11.60 -19.35 -12.62
C MET A 1 -10.94 -18.01 -12.88
N SER A 2 -10.91 -17.10 -11.91
CA SER A 2 -10.18 -15.82 -12.05
C SER A 2 -8.72 -16.11 -12.36
N ASP A 3 -8.13 -15.40 -13.31
CA ASP A 3 -6.73 -15.43 -13.78
C ASP A 3 -5.64 -15.32 -12.69
N GLY A 4 -6.00 -15.20 -11.42
CA GLY A 4 -5.09 -15.19 -10.28
C GLY A 4 -4.57 -13.79 -9.94
N PHE A 5 -4.81 -12.81 -10.79
CA PHE A 5 -4.36 -11.42 -10.64
C PHE A 5 -5.33 -10.58 -9.79
N ILE A 6 -4.91 -9.34 -9.51
CA ILE A 6 -5.74 -8.39 -8.77
C ILE A 6 -6.87 -7.90 -9.69
N PRO A 7 -8.14 -8.13 -9.32
CA PRO A 7 -9.27 -7.70 -10.14
C PRO A 7 -9.42 -6.18 -10.17
N VAL A 8 -9.83 -5.66 -11.32
CA VAL A 8 -10.19 -4.25 -11.51
C VAL A 8 -11.69 -4.10 -11.34
N TYR A 9 -12.11 -3.13 -10.54
CA TYR A 9 -13.51 -2.86 -10.24
C TYR A 9 -13.94 -1.48 -10.73
N LYS A 10 -15.26 -1.29 -10.90
CA LYS A 10 -15.82 0.05 -11.12
C LYS A 10 -15.56 0.93 -9.89
N PRO A 11 -15.23 2.23 -10.05
CA PRO A 11 -15.03 3.13 -8.94
C PRO A 11 -16.28 3.23 -8.05
N THR A 12 -16.09 3.02 -6.74
CA THR A 12 -17.09 3.30 -5.70
C THR A 12 -17.14 4.80 -5.40
N ASP A 13 -18.20 5.28 -4.75
CA ASP A 13 -18.32 6.69 -4.32
C ASP A 13 -17.14 7.15 -3.45
N ILE A 14 -16.65 6.26 -2.57
CA ILE A 14 -15.46 6.52 -1.73
C ILE A 14 -14.22 6.77 -2.60
N ALA A 15 -13.99 5.93 -3.61
CA ALA A 15 -12.87 6.06 -4.53
C ALA A 15 -12.96 7.36 -5.34
N ILE A 16 -14.17 7.72 -5.81
CA ILE A 16 -14.40 8.98 -6.54
C ILE A 16 -14.13 10.18 -5.64
N LYS A 17 -14.61 10.15 -4.39
CA LYS A 17 -14.38 11.20 -3.40
C LYS A 17 -12.89 11.36 -3.10
N LEU A 18 -12.16 10.26 -2.89
CA LEU A 18 -10.72 10.29 -2.62
C LEU A 18 -9.93 10.81 -3.82
N ALA A 19 -10.25 10.35 -5.03
CA ALA A 19 -9.63 10.87 -6.26
C ALA A 19 -9.89 12.38 -6.44
N THR A 20 -11.07 12.87 -6.07
CA THR A 20 -11.37 14.31 -6.08
C THR A 20 -10.49 15.05 -5.06
N SER A 21 -10.37 14.53 -3.84
CA SER A 21 -9.49 15.10 -2.81
C SER A 21 -8.01 15.09 -3.23
N PHE A 22 -7.59 14.04 -3.94
CA PHE A 22 -6.24 13.94 -4.52
C PHE A 22 -5.97 15.10 -5.48
N ASN A 23 -6.89 15.34 -6.42
CA ASN A 23 -6.75 16.41 -7.40
C ASN A 23 -6.61 17.79 -6.72
N HIS A 24 -7.36 18.04 -5.63
CA HIS A 24 -7.20 19.24 -4.83
C HIS A 24 -5.86 19.32 -4.08
N THR A 25 -5.34 18.19 -3.61
CA THR A 25 -4.14 18.12 -2.75
C THR A 25 -2.84 18.25 -3.53
N PHE A 26 -2.80 17.72 -4.76
CA PHE A 26 -1.60 17.68 -5.59
C PHE A 26 -1.70 18.52 -6.87
N GLY A 27 -2.90 18.98 -7.24
CA GLY A 27 -3.11 19.82 -8.43
C GLY A 27 -3.00 19.06 -9.76
N ASN A 28 -2.99 17.73 -9.72
CA ASN A 28 -2.88 16.85 -10.87
C ASN A 28 -3.95 15.75 -10.81
N GLU A 29 -4.24 15.13 -11.95
CA GLU A 29 -5.26 14.11 -12.04
C GLU A 29 -4.82 12.79 -11.40
N CYS A 30 -5.65 12.26 -10.51
CA CYS A 30 -5.51 10.92 -9.95
C CYS A 30 -5.57 9.87 -11.07
N SER A 31 -4.56 9.01 -11.17
CA SER A 31 -4.50 7.96 -12.18
C SER A 31 -5.40 6.78 -11.85
N PHE A 32 -5.36 6.30 -10.60
CA PHE A 32 -6.24 5.24 -10.10
C PHE A 32 -6.31 5.23 -8.58
N VAL A 33 -7.25 4.45 -8.04
CA VAL A 33 -7.43 4.24 -6.61
C VAL A 33 -7.32 2.75 -6.31
N VAL A 34 -6.50 2.41 -5.31
CA VAL A 34 -6.36 1.06 -4.76
C VAL A 34 -7.17 0.94 -3.48
N ARG A 35 -7.75 -0.25 -3.27
CA ARG A 35 -8.45 -0.62 -2.05
C ARG A 35 -7.89 -1.93 -1.53
N ALA A 36 -7.52 -1.99 -0.24
CA ALA A 36 -7.24 -3.24 0.45
C ALA A 36 -8.06 -3.32 1.76
N PRO A 37 -8.94 -4.33 1.90
CA PRO A 37 -9.75 -4.47 3.11
C PRO A 37 -8.89 -4.87 4.31
N GLY A 38 -9.35 -4.46 5.49
CA GLY A 38 -8.88 -5.04 6.75
C GLY A 38 -9.41 -6.46 6.91
N ARG A 39 -9.02 -7.11 8.00
CA ARG A 39 -9.57 -8.42 8.35
C ARG A 39 -9.80 -8.52 9.85
N VAL A 40 -10.66 -9.46 10.21
CA VAL A 40 -10.76 -9.97 11.57
C VAL A 40 -10.55 -11.48 11.53
N ASN A 41 -9.82 -12.02 12.49
CA ASN A 41 -9.73 -13.47 12.68
C ASN A 41 -10.95 -13.92 13.48
N LEU A 42 -11.71 -14.87 12.95
CA LEU A 42 -12.83 -15.47 13.68
C LEU A 42 -12.31 -16.53 14.66
N ILE A 43 -11.35 -17.34 14.20
CA ILE A 43 -10.69 -18.42 14.98
C ILE A 43 -9.23 -18.55 14.51
N GLY A 44 -8.33 -18.87 15.46
CA GLY A 44 -6.93 -19.17 15.18
C GLY A 44 -6.00 -17.98 15.39
N GLU A 45 -6.11 -17.29 16.52
CA GLU A 45 -5.14 -16.26 16.88
C GLU A 45 -3.81 -16.89 17.30
N HIS A 46 -2.71 -16.29 16.87
CA HIS A 46 -1.34 -16.68 17.25
C HIS A 46 -0.91 -18.10 16.87
N ILE A 47 -1.55 -18.73 15.89
CA ILE A 47 -1.16 -20.05 15.39
C ILE A 47 -0.66 -20.03 13.94
N ASP A 48 -0.86 -18.91 13.23
CA ASP A 48 -0.44 -18.69 11.85
C ASP A 48 1.09 -18.71 11.70
N TYR A 49 1.82 -18.05 12.61
CA TYR A 49 3.29 -18.09 12.62
C TYR A 49 3.87 -19.47 12.98
N ASN A 50 3.05 -20.39 13.48
CA ASN A 50 3.42 -21.78 13.72
C ASN A 50 3.05 -22.70 12.54
N GLY A 51 2.55 -22.14 11.44
CA GLY A 51 2.16 -22.89 10.23
C GLY A 51 0.79 -23.57 10.32
N TYR A 52 -0.03 -23.26 11.33
CA TYR A 52 -1.39 -23.80 11.43
C TYR A 52 -2.39 -22.95 10.65
N PRO A 53 -3.47 -23.57 10.14
CA PRO A 53 -4.53 -22.84 9.46
C PRO A 53 -5.32 -21.92 10.40
N VAL A 54 -5.78 -20.80 9.86
CA VAL A 54 -6.60 -19.79 10.55
C VAL A 54 -7.87 -19.49 9.76
N LEU A 55 -8.89 -18.93 10.40
CA LEU A 55 -10.16 -18.58 9.76
C LEU A 55 -10.45 -17.07 9.83
N PRO A 56 -9.86 -16.26 8.92
CA PRO A 56 -10.14 -14.84 8.83
C PRO A 56 -11.33 -14.53 7.93
N ILE A 57 -11.91 -13.35 8.11
CA ILE A 57 -12.84 -12.73 7.16
C ILE A 57 -12.42 -11.29 6.87
N ALA A 58 -12.50 -10.90 5.60
CA ALA A 58 -12.25 -9.53 5.17
C ALA A 58 -13.39 -8.62 5.64
N LEU A 59 -13.03 -7.43 6.10
CA LEU A 59 -13.98 -6.40 6.53
C LEU A 59 -14.40 -5.50 5.37
N GLU A 60 -15.51 -4.79 5.56
CA GLU A 60 -15.92 -3.75 4.62
C GLU A 60 -14.95 -2.56 4.66
N GLN A 61 -14.49 -2.21 5.87
CA GLN A 61 -13.48 -1.19 6.12
C GLN A 61 -12.16 -1.55 5.44
N ALA A 62 -11.56 -0.57 4.77
CA ALA A 62 -10.43 -0.79 3.90
C ALA A 62 -9.50 0.43 3.87
N VAL A 63 -8.24 0.19 3.55
CA VAL A 63 -7.33 1.28 3.19
C VAL A 63 -7.55 1.64 1.73
N TYR A 64 -7.78 2.92 1.46
CA TYR A 64 -7.85 3.47 0.12
C TYR A 64 -6.64 4.35 -0.16
N ILE A 65 -6.03 4.17 -1.32
CA ILE A 65 -4.88 4.94 -1.79
C ILE A 65 -5.18 5.45 -3.19
N SER A 66 -5.20 6.77 -3.36
CA SER A 66 -5.20 7.41 -4.68
C SER A 66 -3.79 7.81 -5.07
N VAL A 67 -3.43 7.59 -6.33
CA VAL A 67 -2.07 7.75 -6.82
C VAL A 67 -2.01 8.42 -8.18
N SER A 68 -0.89 9.10 -8.44
CA SER A 68 -0.46 9.48 -9.78
C SER A 68 1.06 9.40 -9.88
N SER A 69 1.61 9.40 -11.09
CA SER A 69 3.03 9.69 -11.31
C SER A 69 3.38 11.11 -10.82
N THR A 70 4.61 11.30 -10.36
CA THR A 70 5.16 12.64 -10.15
C THR A 70 5.71 13.21 -11.47
N SER A 71 5.92 14.52 -11.51
CA SER A 71 6.48 15.21 -12.67
C SER A 71 7.30 16.42 -12.22
N GLY A 72 8.15 16.96 -13.10
CA GLY A 72 8.96 18.14 -12.80
C GLY A 72 10.06 17.87 -11.77
N SER A 73 10.20 18.75 -10.76
CA SER A 73 11.25 18.70 -9.74
C SER A 73 11.19 17.49 -8.78
N ASP A 74 10.09 16.72 -8.86
CA ASP A 74 9.78 15.59 -8.00
C ASP A 74 9.75 14.26 -8.76
N ALA A 75 10.25 14.25 -10.00
CA ALA A 75 10.26 13.08 -10.87
C ALA A 75 11.00 11.86 -10.28
N ASP A 76 11.88 12.06 -9.29
CA ASP A 76 12.66 11.02 -8.60
C ASP A 76 12.20 10.76 -7.16
N LYS A 77 11.02 11.27 -6.78
CA LYS A 77 10.54 11.26 -5.39
C LYS A 77 9.18 10.60 -5.24
N ILE A 78 8.95 10.12 -4.03
CA ILE A 78 7.68 9.59 -3.56
C ILE A 78 7.15 10.60 -2.54
N VAL A 79 5.97 11.17 -2.80
CA VAL A 79 5.32 12.11 -1.90
C VAL A 79 4.10 11.42 -1.32
N ILE A 80 4.10 11.20 0.00
CA ILE A 80 3.01 10.50 0.69
C ILE A 80 2.32 11.49 1.62
N LYS A 81 1.02 11.67 1.41
CA LYS A 81 0.15 12.48 2.23
C LYS A 81 -1.02 11.63 2.73
N ASN A 82 -1.62 12.05 3.83
CA ASN A 82 -2.86 11.49 4.33
C ASN A 82 -3.94 12.57 4.29
N THR A 83 -5.20 12.20 4.12
CA THR A 83 -6.32 13.15 4.24
C THR A 83 -6.48 13.67 5.67
N ASN A 84 -6.04 12.91 6.68
CA ASN A 84 -6.04 13.32 8.07
C ASN A 84 -4.73 14.05 8.43
N SER A 85 -4.88 15.27 8.95
CA SER A 85 -3.79 16.17 9.29
C SER A 85 -2.93 15.72 10.48
N GLN A 86 -3.38 14.74 11.27
CA GLN A 86 -2.58 14.13 12.33
C GLN A 86 -1.39 13.33 11.77
N TYR A 87 -1.52 12.81 10.56
CA TYR A 87 -0.43 12.12 9.89
C TYR A 87 0.40 13.10 9.08
N ARG A 88 1.63 13.33 9.55
CA ARG A 88 2.57 14.22 8.89
C ARG A 88 2.83 13.77 7.44
N PRO A 89 2.80 14.68 6.45
CA PRO A 89 3.18 14.37 5.08
C PRO A 89 4.70 14.19 4.96
N ILE A 90 5.12 13.29 4.08
CA ILE A 90 6.53 12.96 3.85
C ILE A 90 6.87 13.00 2.36
N LYS A 91 8.14 13.26 2.08
CA LYS A 91 8.72 13.24 0.74
C LYS A 91 10.05 12.54 0.81
N VAL A 92 10.17 11.44 0.08
CA VAL A 92 11.27 10.48 0.13
C VAL A 92 11.83 10.30 -1.27
N SER A 93 13.15 10.15 -1.40
CA SER A 93 13.75 9.82 -2.72
C SER A 93 13.52 8.34 -3.05
N ILE A 94 13.49 7.98 -4.34
CA ILE A 94 13.41 6.56 -4.75
C ILE A 94 14.53 5.74 -4.08
N LEU A 95 15.76 6.29 -4.04
CA LEU A 95 16.91 5.61 -3.46
C LEU A 95 16.68 5.26 -1.99
N GLU A 96 16.17 6.21 -1.21
CA GLU A 96 15.86 6.00 0.20
C GLU A 96 14.76 4.95 0.40
N ALA A 97 13.74 4.95 -0.47
CA ALA A 97 12.65 3.98 -0.42
C ALA A 97 13.11 2.55 -0.75
N ILE A 98 14.01 2.36 -1.73
CA ILE A 98 14.56 1.03 -2.04
C ILE A 98 15.58 0.56 -1.01
N THR A 99 16.26 1.45 -0.29
CA THR A 99 17.22 1.07 0.77
C THR A 99 16.60 1.01 2.16
N PHE A 100 15.29 1.21 2.27
CA PHE A 100 14.59 1.18 3.55
C PHE A 100 14.80 -0.16 4.27
N GLY A 101 15.05 -0.09 5.58
CA GLY A 101 15.31 -1.27 6.43
C GLY A 101 16.72 -1.89 6.32
N CYS A 102 17.58 -1.44 5.39
CA CYS A 102 18.95 -1.97 5.27
C CYS A 102 19.84 -1.70 6.50
N ASN A 103 19.54 -0.66 7.27
CA ASN A 103 20.36 -0.21 8.41
C ASN A 103 19.88 -0.78 9.77
N GLY A 104 18.96 -1.74 9.76
CA GLY A 104 18.41 -2.37 10.96
C GLY A 104 17.03 -1.85 11.37
N SER A 105 16.56 -2.32 12.52
CA SER A 105 15.25 -1.99 13.06
C SER A 105 15.12 -0.52 13.40
N LEU A 106 13.94 0.05 13.16
CA LEU A 106 13.63 1.42 13.54
C LEU A 106 13.25 1.50 15.02
N ASP A 107 13.81 2.47 15.73
CA ASP A 107 13.48 2.72 17.15
C ASP A 107 12.04 3.24 17.33
N SER A 108 11.52 3.97 16.34
CA SER A 108 10.15 4.49 16.34
C SER A 108 9.52 4.41 14.94
N PRO A 109 8.64 3.43 14.67
CA PRO A 109 7.99 3.32 13.38
C PRO A 109 6.91 4.41 13.21
N GLU A 110 7.13 5.33 12.27
CA GLU A 110 6.11 6.23 11.74
C GLU A 110 5.16 5.54 10.75
N TRP A 111 4.00 6.15 10.52
CA TRP A 111 2.93 5.57 9.71
C TRP A 111 3.34 5.28 8.25
N PHE A 112 4.17 6.13 7.63
CA PHE A 112 4.57 5.96 6.23
C PHE A 112 5.60 4.83 6.04
N HIS A 113 6.23 4.34 7.12
CA HIS A 113 7.17 3.23 7.02
C HIS A 113 6.53 1.94 6.50
N TYR A 114 5.23 1.72 6.77
CA TYR A 114 4.49 0.60 6.17
C TYR A 114 4.45 0.67 4.63
N PHE A 115 4.36 1.88 4.07
CA PHE A 115 4.44 2.08 2.63
C PHE A 115 5.85 1.78 2.11
N LEU A 116 6.89 2.21 2.83
CA LEU A 116 8.28 1.95 2.45
C LEU A 116 8.66 0.47 2.55
N CYS A 117 8.14 -0.27 3.55
CA CYS A 117 8.24 -1.74 3.62
C CYS A 117 7.72 -2.40 2.34
N ALA A 118 6.52 -1.99 1.88
CA ALA A 118 5.96 -2.52 0.64
C ALA A 118 6.82 -2.18 -0.59
N TYR A 119 7.36 -0.95 -0.66
CA TYR A 119 8.26 -0.52 -1.74
C TYR A 119 9.54 -1.36 -1.78
N ARG A 120 10.16 -1.57 -0.62
CA ARG A 120 11.32 -2.45 -0.46
C ARG A 120 11.00 -3.90 -0.82
N GLY A 121 9.87 -4.43 -0.34
CA GLY A 121 9.43 -5.79 -0.63
C GLY A 121 9.25 -6.05 -2.12
N ILE A 122 8.70 -5.09 -2.87
CA ILE A 122 8.60 -5.18 -4.34
C ILE A 122 9.98 -5.15 -5.00
N LYS A 123 10.91 -4.30 -4.53
CA LYS A 123 12.29 -4.30 -5.02
C LYS A 123 12.97 -5.66 -4.80
N ASP A 124 12.86 -6.22 -3.60
CA ASP A 124 13.46 -7.52 -3.28
C ASP A 124 12.85 -8.65 -4.11
N TYR A 125 11.54 -8.60 -4.38
CA TYR A 125 10.87 -9.56 -5.26
C TYR A 125 11.36 -9.46 -6.71
N VAL A 126 11.48 -8.25 -7.23
CA VAL A 126 12.02 -7.98 -8.57
C VAL A 126 13.44 -8.51 -8.71
N ASP A 127 14.30 -8.25 -7.72
CA ASP A 127 15.69 -8.71 -7.74
C ASP A 127 15.79 -10.23 -7.73
N LYS A 128 15.01 -10.90 -6.86
CA LYS A 128 14.95 -12.37 -6.80
C LYS A 128 14.43 -12.99 -8.09
N SER A 129 13.50 -12.30 -8.75
CA SER A 129 12.84 -12.78 -9.98
C SER A 129 13.57 -12.37 -11.26
N ASN A 130 14.68 -11.61 -11.16
CA ASN A 130 15.41 -11.03 -12.30
C ASN A 130 14.51 -10.27 -13.29
N LEU A 131 13.52 -9.54 -12.79
CA LEU A 131 12.60 -8.76 -13.62
C LEU A 131 13.19 -7.40 -13.94
N ASN A 132 12.95 -6.91 -15.17
CA ASN A 132 13.29 -5.53 -15.51
C ASN A 132 12.25 -4.60 -14.87
N TRP A 133 12.67 -3.77 -13.91
CA TRP A 133 11.80 -2.89 -13.15
C TRP A 133 12.39 -1.50 -13.09
N SER A 134 11.57 -0.50 -13.44
CA SER A 134 11.87 0.89 -13.18
C SER A 134 11.13 1.31 -11.91
N PRO A 135 11.83 1.73 -10.84
CA PRO A 135 11.18 2.15 -9.61
C PRO A 135 10.27 3.36 -9.89
N PRO A 136 8.95 3.25 -9.64
CA PRO A 136 8.02 4.32 -9.93
C PRO A 136 8.16 5.45 -8.90
N SER A 137 8.20 6.69 -9.39
CA SER A 137 7.95 7.90 -8.59
C SER A 137 6.46 8.22 -8.59
N MET A 138 5.95 8.69 -7.45
CA MET A 138 4.50 8.81 -7.28
C MET A 138 4.08 9.81 -6.20
N ASN A 139 2.95 10.45 -6.45
CA ASN A 139 2.19 11.19 -5.46
C ASN A 139 1.12 10.25 -4.91
N VAL A 140 1.07 10.12 -3.59
CA VAL A 140 0.22 9.16 -2.89
C VAL A 140 -0.61 9.92 -1.87
N LEU A 141 -1.93 9.79 -1.96
CA LEU A 141 -2.85 10.23 -0.92
C LEU A 141 -3.55 9.02 -0.32
N VAL A 142 -3.38 8.84 0.99
CA VAL A 142 -4.04 7.79 1.77
C VAL A 142 -5.30 8.37 2.40
N GLY A 143 -6.43 7.69 2.18
CA GLY A 143 -7.71 8.05 2.79
C GLY A 143 -7.80 7.59 4.25
N ASP A 144 -8.29 8.47 5.11
CA ASP A 144 -8.59 8.18 6.53
C ASP A 144 -9.98 7.51 6.71
N VAL A 145 -10.43 7.31 7.95
CA VAL A 145 -11.78 6.83 8.32
C VAL A 145 -12.94 7.47 7.54
N GLU A 146 -12.90 8.76 7.20
CA GLU A 146 -13.93 9.43 6.38
C GLU A 146 -14.02 8.93 4.93
N TYR A 147 -13.00 8.18 4.50
CA TYR A 147 -12.90 7.53 3.21
C TYR A 147 -12.96 5.99 3.37
N GLY A 148 -13.62 5.50 4.42
CA GLY A 148 -13.75 4.07 4.71
C GLY A 148 -12.52 3.45 5.37
N GLY A 149 -11.57 4.27 5.81
CA GLY A 149 -10.32 3.87 6.46
C GLY A 149 -10.52 3.05 7.74
N LEU A 150 -9.58 2.14 7.99
CA LEU A 150 -9.52 1.36 9.22
C LEU A 150 -8.89 2.18 10.36
N TRP A 151 -9.38 1.99 11.58
CA TRP A 151 -8.76 2.55 12.79
C TRP A 151 -7.35 1.99 13.00
N PRO A 152 -6.36 2.84 13.35
CA PRO A 152 -5.08 2.36 13.87
C PRO A 152 -5.28 1.54 15.13
N ALA A 153 -4.52 0.45 15.29
CA ALA A 153 -4.39 -0.30 16.54
C ALA A 153 -5.66 -0.96 17.14
N ALA A 154 -6.74 -1.14 16.38
CA ALA A 154 -7.96 -1.79 16.86
C ALA A 154 -7.99 -3.33 16.73
N GLY A 155 -6.84 -3.98 16.46
CA GLY A 155 -6.80 -5.42 16.18
C GLY A 155 -7.39 -5.85 14.83
N LEU A 156 -7.71 -4.89 13.95
CA LEU A 156 -8.35 -5.11 12.64
C LEU A 156 -7.35 -5.29 11.47
N SER A 157 -6.08 -5.57 11.78
CA SER A 157 -4.98 -5.69 10.80
C SER A 157 -4.84 -4.49 9.85
N SER A 158 -5.04 -3.27 10.37
CA SER A 158 -4.98 -2.04 9.56
C SER A 158 -3.58 -1.76 8.97
N SER A 159 -2.51 -2.17 9.66
CA SER A 159 -1.14 -2.13 9.14
C SER A 159 -0.94 -3.06 7.94
N SER A 160 -1.38 -4.32 8.02
CA SER A 160 -1.29 -5.28 6.91
C SER A 160 -2.11 -4.83 5.70
N ALA A 161 -3.32 -4.29 5.93
CA ALA A 161 -4.13 -3.72 4.85
C ALA A 161 -3.40 -2.55 4.16
N PHE A 162 -2.73 -1.70 4.92
CA PHE A 162 -1.97 -0.59 4.35
C PHE A 162 -0.75 -1.07 3.54
N VAL A 163 0.00 -2.06 4.03
CA VAL A 163 1.10 -2.70 3.30
C VAL A 163 0.60 -3.32 1.99
N VAL A 164 -0.50 -4.06 2.02
CA VAL A 164 -1.09 -4.68 0.81
C VAL A 164 -1.55 -3.61 -0.19
N ALA A 165 -2.26 -2.58 0.26
CA ALA A 165 -2.67 -1.47 -0.62
C ALA A 165 -1.45 -0.77 -1.25
N SER A 166 -0.39 -0.57 -0.46
CA SER A 166 0.85 0.04 -0.93
C SER A 166 1.53 -0.83 -2.00
N ALA A 167 1.66 -2.14 -1.75
CA ALA A 167 2.26 -3.07 -2.69
C ALA A 167 1.48 -3.14 -4.02
N ILE A 168 0.15 -3.18 -3.97
CA ILE A 168 -0.70 -3.11 -5.17
C ILE A 168 -0.50 -1.78 -5.91
N THR A 169 -0.41 -0.66 -5.17
CA THR A 169 -0.16 0.67 -5.76
C THR A 169 1.17 0.69 -6.54
N ILE A 170 2.25 0.20 -5.93
CA ILE A 170 3.58 0.15 -6.54
C ILE A 170 3.60 -0.79 -7.74
N MET A 171 2.97 -1.96 -7.60
CA MET A 171 2.85 -2.95 -8.67
C MET A 171 2.14 -2.36 -9.89
N GLN A 172 0.99 -1.69 -9.70
CA GLN A 172 0.23 -1.06 -10.77
C GLN A 172 0.97 0.12 -11.40
N MET A 173 1.59 0.99 -10.59
CA MET A 173 2.38 2.13 -11.09
C MET A 173 3.59 1.69 -11.93
N SER A 174 4.19 0.54 -11.61
CA SER A 174 5.33 -0.01 -12.35
C SER A 174 4.95 -0.98 -13.48
N GLY A 175 3.66 -1.26 -13.67
CA GLY A 175 3.17 -2.22 -14.66
C GLY A 175 3.54 -3.67 -14.36
N LEU A 176 3.95 -3.99 -13.12
CA LEU A 176 4.26 -5.35 -12.70
C LEU A 176 2.98 -6.19 -12.60
N GLN A 177 3.09 -7.47 -12.92
CA GLN A 177 2.00 -8.44 -12.80
C GLN A 177 2.43 -9.53 -11.81
N ILE A 178 1.97 -9.42 -10.57
CA ILE A 178 2.22 -10.40 -9.50
C ILE A 178 0.90 -11.09 -9.18
N SER A 179 0.90 -12.41 -9.05
CA SER A 179 -0.32 -13.14 -8.66
C SER A 179 -0.73 -12.82 -7.23
N ARG A 180 -2.01 -12.96 -6.89
CA ARG A 180 -2.50 -12.74 -5.51
C ARG A 180 -1.79 -13.61 -4.48
N HIS A 181 -1.41 -14.83 -4.87
CA HIS A 181 -0.72 -15.76 -3.98
C HIS A 181 0.69 -15.28 -3.65
N GLU A 182 1.45 -14.89 -4.66
CA GLU A 182 2.81 -14.35 -4.49
C GLU A 182 2.78 -13.01 -3.75
N LEU A 183 1.80 -12.15 -4.06
CA LEU A 183 1.60 -10.88 -3.35
C LEU A 183 1.34 -11.09 -1.86
N ALA A 184 0.50 -12.06 -1.50
CA ALA A 184 0.25 -12.38 -0.10
C ALA A 184 1.52 -12.85 0.62
N GLY A 185 2.34 -13.68 -0.03
CA GLY A 185 3.64 -14.09 0.49
C GLY A 185 4.61 -12.92 0.64
N LEU A 186 4.70 -12.05 -0.36
CA LEU A 186 5.54 -10.85 -0.34
C LEU A 186 5.18 -9.94 0.83
N CYS A 187 3.91 -9.56 0.95
CA CYS A 187 3.43 -8.66 2.01
C CYS A 187 3.53 -9.27 3.43
N ALA A 188 3.65 -10.59 3.55
CA ALA A 188 3.87 -11.24 4.84
C ALA A 188 5.36 -11.21 5.29
N THR A 189 6.28 -10.91 4.37
CA THR A 189 7.74 -10.97 4.62
C THR A 189 8.45 -9.61 4.62
N CYS A 190 7.76 -8.55 4.18
CA CYS A 190 8.31 -7.20 4.05
C CYS A 190 8.30 -6.38 5.34
#